data_AF-A0A1G9EZV8-F1
#
_entry.id   AF-A0A1G9EZV8-F1
#
_cell.length_a   1.000
_cell.length_b   1.000
_cell.length_c   1.000
_cell.angle_alpha   90.00
_cell.angle_beta   90.00
_cell.angle_gamma   90.00
#
_symmetry.space_group_name_H-M   'P 1'
#
loop_
_entity.id
_entity.type
_entity.pdbx_description
1 polymer ?
#
loop_
_entity_poly.entity_id
_entity_poly.type
_entity_poly.pdbx_seq_one_letter_code
_entity_poly.pdbx_strand_id
1 'polypeptide(L)'
;MIGSSGAFDTQVADRGVGIETADDANAFLGLEYSNEARTLELASDDSDGGGFCFLACGPYEYTERELVEVKDNIPSGELVVEEISFEDDGDDIIDDLEYTDGNFVRGDFSCPASGSLFGYGDQEDWSATITIGIEASGGAVTIDLDRTVDIECVGD
;
A
#
# COMPACT_ATOMS: atom_id res chain seq x y z
N MET A 1 55.78 20.51 -40.82
CA MET A 1 54.33 20.23 -40.89
C MET A 1 54.09 18.92 -40.18
N ILE A 2 53.56 18.98 -38.95
CA ILE A 2 53.07 17.80 -38.23
C ILE A 2 51.56 17.95 -38.23
N GLY A 3 50.88 17.00 -38.87
CA GLY A 3 49.44 16.99 -39.08
C GLY A 3 48.69 16.76 -37.78
N SER A 4 47.61 17.52 -37.63
CA SER A 4 46.54 17.36 -36.66
C SER A 4 45.96 15.95 -36.69
N SER A 5 45.90 15.28 -35.53
CA SER A 5 44.91 14.24 -35.25
C SER A 5 44.09 14.73 -34.08
N GLY A 6 42.89 15.24 -34.39
CA GLY A 6 41.98 15.82 -33.44
C GLY A 6 41.42 14.78 -32.46
N ALA A 7 41.24 15.27 -31.24
CA ALA A 7 40.30 14.85 -30.20
C ALA A 7 39.55 13.53 -30.39
N PHE A 8 39.85 12.57 -29.51
CA PHE A 8 38.77 11.81 -28.90
C PHE A 8 38.15 12.73 -27.84
N ASP A 9 36.98 13.29 -28.13
CA ASP A 9 36.11 13.81 -27.08
C ASP A 9 34.78 13.06 -27.21
N THR A 10 34.79 11.84 -26.67
CA THR A 10 33.56 11.15 -26.31
C THR A 10 32.94 11.96 -25.18
N GLN A 11 32.04 12.89 -25.54
CA GLN A 11 31.04 13.36 -24.61
C GLN A 11 30.14 12.17 -24.27
N VAL A 12 30.59 11.37 -23.31
CA VAL A 12 29.68 10.52 -22.54
C VAL A 12 28.82 11.52 -21.80
N ALA A 13 27.61 11.74 -22.31
CA ALA A 13 26.56 12.38 -21.54
C ALA A 13 26.27 11.43 -20.38
N ASP A 14 26.98 11.62 -19.27
CA ASP A 14 26.70 11.00 -18.00
C ASP A 14 25.37 11.60 -17.50
N ARG A 15 24.27 11.14 -18.09
CA ARG A 15 22.95 11.22 -17.45
C ARG A 15 22.89 10.07 -16.46
N GLY A 16 23.76 10.14 -15.45
CA GLY A 16 23.63 9.34 -14.25
C GLY A 16 22.37 9.81 -13.55
N VAL A 17 21.25 9.14 -13.81
CA VAL A 17 20.07 9.24 -12.95
C VAL A 17 20.49 8.52 -11.67
N GLY A 18 20.82 9.30 -10.64
CA GLY A 18 21.12 8.75 -9.33
C GLY A 18 19.82 8.22 -8.75
N ILE A 19 19.71 6.91 -8.62
CA ILE A 19 18.65 6.29 -7.83
C ILE A 19 19.12 6.40 -6.37
N GLU A 20 18.54 7.34 -5.63
CA GLU A 20 18.77 7.47 -4.20
C GLU A 20 17.58 6.84 -3.46
N THR A 21 17.85 5.80 -2.68
CA THR A 21 16.86 5.22 -1.77
C THR A 21 16.81 6.09 -0.51
N ALA A 22 15.66 6.70 -0.23
CA ALA A 22 15.42 7.47 0.99
C ALA A 22 14.42 6.71 1.88
N ASP A 23 14.57 6.83 3.20
CA ASP A 23 13.53 6.42 4.15
C ASP A 23 12.27 7.26 3.91
N ASP A 24 11.09 6.69 4.17
CA ASP A 24 9.78 7.30 3.87
C ASP A 24 9.63 8.73 4.43
N ALA A 25 10.28 9.03 5.57
CA ALA A 25 10.28 10.36 6.21
C ALA A 25 11.08 11.45 5.46
N ASN A 26 11.98 11.06 4.54
CA ASN A 26 12.83 11.97 3.76
C ASN A 26 12.65 11.80 2.25
N ALA A 27 11.76 10.91 1.82
CA ALA A 27 11.41 10.72 0.42
C ALA A 27 10.52 11.86 -0.07
N PHE A 28 10.64 12.22 -1.36
CA PHE A 28 9.75 13.20 -1.99
C PHE A 28 8.29 12.74 -1.98
N LEU A 29 8.06 11.43 -2.06
CA LEU A 29 6.77 10.79 -1.82
C LEU A 29 6.86 10.05 -0.48
N GLY A 30 6.10 10.51 0.53
CA GLY A 30 6.00 9.89 1.84
C GLY A 30 4.77 9.01 1.96
N LEU A 31 4.83 8.03 2.85
CA LEU A 31 3.67 7.22 3.25
C LEU A 31 3.51 7.29 4.77
N GLU A 32 2.28 7.55 5.21
CA GLU A 32 1.91 7.50 6.62
C GLU A 32 0.94 6.35 6.86
N TYR A 33 1.28 5.51 7.84
CA TYR A 33 0.53 4.32 8.19
C TYR A 33 -0.15 4.54 9.55
N SER A 34 -1.21 3.79 9.81
CA SER A 34 -1.91 3.80 11.09
C SER A 34 -1.02 3.40 12.27
N ASN A 35 0.02 2.58 12.02
CA ASN A 35 1.04 2.21 13.01
C ASN A 35 2.43 1.97 12.39
N GLU A 36 3.46 1.89 13.24
CA GLU A 36 4.84 1.65 12.81
C GLU A 36 5.08 0.24 12.26
N ALA A 37 4.23 -0.72 12.61
CA ALA A 37 4.31 -2.10 12.12
C ALA A 37 3.83 -2.24 10.67
N ARG A 38 3.09 -1.24 10.15
CA ARG A 38 2.42 -1.29 8.83
C ARG A 38 1.44 -2.46 8.75
N THR A 39 0.78 -2.72 9.87
CA THR A 39 -0.16 -3.82 10.03
C THR A 39 -1.55 -3.26 10.30
N LEU A 40 -2.56 -3.62 9.52
CA LEU A 40 -3.95 -3.35 9.87
C LEU A 40 -4.50 -4.52 10.67
N GLU A 41 -4.69 -4.33 11.98
CA GLU A 41 -5.34 -5.30 12.85
C GLU A 41 -6.87 -5.16 12.75
N LEU A 42 -7.55 -6.25 12.41
CA LEU A 42 -8.99 -6.36 12.25
C LEU A 42 -9.53 -7.22 13.40
N ALA A 43 -10.03 -6.57 14.45
CA ALA A 43 -10.64 -7.26 15.59
C ALA A 43 -12.17 -7.31 15.44
N SER A 44 -12.79 -8.42 15.85
CA SER A 44 -14.24 -8.66 15.75
C SER A 44 -15.10 -7.54 16.34
N ASP A 45 -14.65 -6.94 17.46
CA ASP A 45 -15.29 -5.81 18.16
C ASP A 45 -15.36 -4.53 17.31
N ASP A 46 -14.49 -4.40 16.31
CA ASP A 46 -14.39 -3.26 15.40
C ASP A 46 -15.02 -3.54 14.01
N SER A 47 -15.69 -4.69 13.83
CA SER A 47 -16.35 -5.06 12.58
C SER A 47 -17.60 -4.22 12.28
N ASP A 48 -17.86 -4.00 10.99
CA ASP A 48 -19.06 -3.31 10.49
C ASP A 48 -20.26 -4.25 10.34
N GLY A 49 -20.00 -5.55 10.30
CA GLY A 49 -21.00 -6.60 10.16
C GLY A 49 -20.39 -7.99 10.30
N GLY A 50 -21.25 -9.01 10.21
CA GLY A 50 -20.79 -10.40 10.19
C GLY A 50 -20.93 -11.15 11.51
N GLY A 51 -20.18 -12.26 11.62
CA GLY A 51 -20.09 -13.09 12.83
C GLY A 51 -21.35 -13.87 13.20
N PHE A 52 -22.48 -13.71 12.51
CA PHE A 52 -23.70 -14.45 12.82
C PHE A 52 -23.67 -15.88 12.28
N CYS A 53 -24.01 -16.86 13.12
CA CYS A 53 -24.07 -18.27 12.76
C CYS A 53 -25.51 -18.79 12.73
N PHE A 54 -25.99 -19.12 11.53
CA PHE A 54 -27.24 -19.86 11.31
C PHE A 54 -27.03 -20.89 10.20
N LEU A 55 -26.73 -22.13 10.59
CA LEU A 55 -26.28 -23.23 9.70
C LEU A 55 -24.87 -23.09 9.13
N ALA A 56 -24.39 -21.86 8.93
CA ALA A 56 -23.00 -21.48 8.68
C ALA A 56 -22.74 -20.11 9.33
N CYS A 57 -21.48 -19.83 9.68
CA CYS A 57 -21.06 -18.54 10.20
C CYS A 57 -20.72 -17.62 9.02
N GLY A 58 -21.27 -16.41 9.01
CA GLY A 58 -20.82 -15.36 8.10
C GLY A 58 -19.49 -14.79 8.57
N PRO A 59 -18.58 -14.41 7.65
CA PRO A 59 -17.34 -13.74 8.01
C PRO A 59 -17.63 -12.40 8.70
N TYR A 60 -16.64 -11.86 9.40
CA TYR A 60 -16.64 -10.49 9.90
C TYR A 60 -16.22 -9.54 8.79
N GLU A 61 -17.02 -8.51 8.56
CA GLU A 61 -16.85 -7.57 7.45
C GLU A 61 -16.32 -6.22 7.97
N TYR A 62 -15.38 -5.64 7.24
CA TYR A 62 -14.72 -4.37 7.54
C TYR A 62 -14.71 -3.51 6.29
N THR A 63 -15.38 -2.36 6.34
CA THR A 63 -15.56 -1.47 5.20
C THR A 63 -14.70 -0.20 5.33
N GLU A 64 -14.21 0.29 4.19
CA GLU A 64 -13.48 1.55 4.03
C GLU A 64 -12.29 1.75 5.01
N ARG A 65 -11.55 0.68 5.34
CA ARG A 65 -10.42 0.78 6.28
C ARG A 65 -9.23 1.46 5.62
N GLU A 66 -8.69 2.47 6.29
CA GLU A 66 -7.51 3.20 5.82
C GLU A 66 -6.24 2.37 6.02
N LEU A 67 -5.53 2.13 4.93
CA LEU A 67 -4.25 1.41 4.94
C LEU A 67 -3.08 2.37 5.05
N VAL A 68 -3.06 3.38 4.18
CA VAL A 68 -1.96 4.32 4.09
C VAL A 68 -2.42 5.66 3.52
N GLU A 69 -1.87 6.75 4.06
CA GLU A 69 -1.96 8.11 3.51
C GLU A 69 -0.70 8.39 2.68
N VAL A 70 -0.90 8.85 1.45
CA VAL A 70 0.16 9.26 0.52
C VAL A 70 0.43 10.76 0.70
N LYS A 71 1.69 11.11 0.98
CA LYS A 71 2.13 12.48 1.25
C LYS A 71 3.07 12.99 0.19
N ASP A 72 2.75 14.16 -0.38
CA ASP A 72 3.68 14.91 -1.20
C ASP A 72 4.61 15.75 -0.31
N ASN A 73 5.88 15.39 -0.29
CA ASN A 73 6.93 16.08 0.46
C ASN A 73 7.85 16.93 -0.44
N ILE A 74 7.49 17.15 -1.71
CA ILE A 74 8.34 17.91 -2.62
C ILE A 74 8.44 19.39 -2.16
N PRO A 75 9.63 19.96 -1.94
CA PRO A 75 9.77 21.32 -1.40
C PRO A 75 9.22 22.42 -2.32
N SER A 76 9.15 22.16 -3.62
CA SER A 76 8.62 23.07 -4.61
C SER A 76 8.09 22.28 -5.81
N GLY A 77 6.78 22.36 -6.05
CA GLY A 77 6.09 21.58 -7.06
C GLY A 77 4.84 20.94 -6.47
N GLU A 78 4.23 20.07 -7.27
CA GLU A 78 3.19 19.12 -6.86
C GLU A 78 3.57 17.80 -7.51
N LEU A 79 3.63 16.73 -6.71
CA LEU A 79 3.69 15.37 -7.22
C LEU A 79 2.28 14.96 -7.61
N VAL A 80 2.12 14.56 -8.87
CA VAL A 80 0.88 13.99 -9.39
C VAL A 80 1.05 12.49 -9.40
N VAL A 81 0.16 11.78 -8.71
CA VAL A 81 0.06 10.32 -8.80
C VAL A 81 -0.46 9.99 -10.20
N GLU A 82 0.37 9.30 -11.00
CA GLU A 82 0.06 8.93 -12.38
C GLU A 82 -0.60 7.55 -12.42
N GLU A 83 -0.10 6.63 -11.61
CA GLU A 83 -0.59 5.27 -11.52
C GLU A 83 -0.53 4.77 -10.07
N ILE A 84 -1.54 3.99 -9.69
CA ILE A 84 -1.52 3.19 -8.48
C ILE A 84 -1.89 1.75 -8.85
N SER A 85 -1.14 0.81 -8.29
CA SER A 85 -1.34 -0.61 -8.48
C SER A 85 -1.39 -1.32 -7.13
N PHE A 86 -2.13 -2.43 -7.11
CA PHE A 86 -2.29 -3.28 -5.94
C PHE A 86 -1.96 -4.71 -6.35
N GLU A 87 -1.11 -5.37 -5.58
CA GLU A 87 -0.80 -6.79 -5.68
C GLU A 87 -0.96 -7.40 -4.29
N ASP A 88 -1.93 -8.28 -4.13
CA ASP A 88 -2.14 -9.06 -2.90
C ASP A 88 -1.65 -10.51 -3.09
N ASP A 89 -1.34 -11.21 -1.98
CA ASP A 89 -0.91 -12.60 -2.00
C ASP A 89 -2.05 -13.64 -2.08
N GLY A 90 -3.28 -13.19 -2.39
CA GLY A 90 -4.38 -14.03 -2.87
C GLY A 90 -5.25 -14.66 -1.80
N ASP A 91 -5.35 -14.05 -0.63
CA ASP A 91 -6.19 -14.45 0.48
C ASP A 91 -7.64 -14.00 0.26
N ASP A 92 -8.62 -14.82 0.63
CA ASP A 92 -10.04 -14.43 0.68
C ASP A 92 -10.34 -13.36 1.76
N ILE A 93 -9.32 -12.68 2.30
CA ILE A 93 -9.45 -11.56 3.24
C ILE A 93 -9.80 -10.27 2.49
N ILE A 94 -9.17 -10.00 1.36
CA ILE A 94 -9.21 -8.67 0.73
C ILE A 94 -10.32 -8.67 -0.33
N ASP A 95 -11.36 -7.88 -0.10
CA ASP A 95 -12.52 -7.83 -1.00
C ASP A 95 -12.35 -6.75 -2.09
N ASP A 96 -11.90 -5.55 -1.68
CA ASP A 96 -11.70 -4.42 -2.59
C ASP A 96 -10.59 -3.50 -2.08
N LEU A 97 -9.91 -2.81 -3.01
CA LEU A 97 -8.89 -1.81 -2.74
C LEU A 97 -9.08 -0.60 -3.65
N GLU A 98 -9.05 0.59 -3.06
CA GLU A 98 -9.20 1.84 -3.79
C GLU A 98 -8.23 2.93 -3.33
N TYR A 99 -7.86 3.78 -4.29
CA TYR A 99 -7.20 5.05 -4.02
C TYR A 99 -8.21 6.19 -4.18
N THR A 100 -8.30 7.03 -3.16
CA THR A 100 -9.33 8.06 -3.06
C THR A 100 -8.75 9.47 -3.19
N ASP A 101 -9.60 10.44 -3.57
CA ASP A 101 -9.27 11.86 -3.76
C ASP A 101 -8.65 12.54 -2.51
N GLY A 102 -8.66 11.87 -1.35
CA GLY A 102 -7.99 12.32 -0.13
C GLY A 102 -6.52 11.94 -0.02
N ASN A 103 -5.94 11.30 -1.05
CA ASN A 103 -4.62 10.66 -1.01
C ASN A 103 -4.54 9.46 -0.05
N PHE A 104 -5.65 8.74 0.13
CA PHE A 104 -5.69 7.54 0.96
C PHE A 104 -5.87 6.30 0.09
N VAL A 105 -5.13 5.25 0.44
CA VAL A 105 -5.47 3.89 0.03
C VAL A 105 -6.39 3.30 1.11
N ARG A 106 -7.53 2.80 0.67
CA ARG A 106 -8.53 2.14 1.52
C ARG A 106 -8.86 0.76 0.98
N GLY A 107 -9.38 -0.10 1.86
CA GLY A 107 -9.85 -1.41 1.46
C GLY A 107 -11.04 -1.89 2.27
N ASP A 108 -11.72 -2.85 1.66
CA ASP A 108 -12.75 -3.68 2.29
C ASP A 108 -12.16 -5.06 2.58
N PHE A 109 -12.45 -5.60 3.76
CA PHE A 109 -11.85 -6.83 4.26
C PHE A 109 -12.90 -7.75 4.89
N SER A 110 -12.67 -9.05 4.80
CA SER A 110 -13.53 -10.12 5.32
C SER A 110 -12.70 -11.15 6.10
N CYS A 111 -12.88 -11.20 7.42
CA CYS A 111 -12.22 -12.18 8.27
C CYS A 111 -13.11 -13.41 8.51
N PRO A 112 -12.59 -14.64 8.37
CA PRO A 112 -13.37 -15.84 8.60
C PRO A 112 -13.89 -15.94 10.04
N ALA A 113 -15.06 -16.53 10.20
CA ALA A 113 -15.65 -16.80 11.51
C ALA A 113 -15.97 -18.29 11.64
N SER A 114 -15.77 -18.85 12.83
CA SER A 114 -16.20 -20.20 13.19
C SER A 114 -16.94 -20.21 14.52
N GLY A 115 -17.67 -21.28 14.83
CA GLY A 115 -18.42 -21.33 16.08
C GLY A 115 -19.66 -22.23 16.04
N SER A 116 -20.52 -22.03 17.04
CA SER A 116 -21.71 -22.87 17.20
C SER A 116 -22.82 -22.48 16.22
N LEU A 117 -23.53 -23.48 15.71
CA LEU A 117 -24.58 -23.38 14.70
C LEU A 117 -25.73 -22.39 14.98
N PHE A 118 -25.84 -21.90 16.20
CA PHE A 118 -26.87 -20.97 16.65
C PHE A 118 -26.24 -19.92 17.57
N GLY A 119 -26.01 -18.71 17.04
CA GLY A 119 -25.48 -17.59 17.83
C GLY A 119 -24.57 -16.68 17.02
N TYR A 120 -23.61 -16.09 17.71
CA TYR A 120 -22.44 -15.45 17.11
C TYR A 120 -21.28 -16.44 17.11
N GLY A 121 -20.46 -16.39 16.07
CA GLY A 121 -19.20 -17.11 15.95
C GLY A 121 -18.04 -16.25 16.45
N ASP A 122 -16.92 -16.91 16.68
CA ASP A 122 -15.65 -16.33 17.05
C ASP A 122 -14.88 -16.05 15.74
N GLN A 123 -14.22 -14.89 15.65
CA GLN A 123 -13.35 -14.61 14.50
C GLN A 123 -12.14 -15.54 14.52
N GLU A 124 -11.72 -16.05 13.36
CA GLU A 124 -10.50 -16.86 13.24
C GLU A 124 -9.29 -15.98 12.93
N ASP A 125 -8.12 -16.37 13.46
CA ASP A 125 -6.84 -15.75 13.10
C ASP A 125 -6.51 -16.01 11.63
N TRP A 126 -6.22 -14.95 10.88
CA TRP A 126 -5.76 -15.03 9.49
C TRP A 126 -4.95 -13.77 9.15
N SER A 127 -4.02 -13.87 8.20
CA SER A 127 -3.22 -12.74 7.73
C SER A 127 -3.12 -12.72 6.21
N ALA A 128 -3.11 -11.52 5.63
CA ALA A 128 -2.88 -11.27 4.20
C ALA A 128 -1.87 -10.13 4.02
N THR A 129 -1.27 -10.02 2.84
CA THR A 129 -0.25 -9.02 2.53
C THR A 129 -0.61 -8.26 1.27
N ILE A 130 -0.65 -6.92 1.35
CA ILE A 130 -0.89 -6.06 0.19
C ILE A 130 0.40 -5.33 -0.17
N THR A 131 0.79 -5.41 -1.43
CA THR A 131 1.81 -4.55 -2.04
C THR A 131 1.13 -3.44 -2.83
N ILE A 132 1.41 -2.20 -2.43
CA ILE A 132 0.93 -0.97 -3.05
C ILE A 132 2.08 -0.40 -3.88
N GLY A 133 1.88 -0.30 -5.19
CA GLY A 133 2.78 0.36 -6.11
C GLY A 133 2.25 1.76 -6.47
N ILE A 134 3.07 2.80 -6.33
CA ILE A 134 2.71 4.17 -6.66
C ILE A 134 3.75 4.75 -7.62
N GLU A 135 3.28 5.19 -8.79
CA GLU A 135 4.06 6.00 -9.74
C GLU A 135 3.58 7.45 -9.63
N ALA A 136 4.50 8.37 -9.32
CA ALA A 136 4.21 9.79 -9.22
C ALA A 136 5.26 10.64 -9.93
N SER A 137 4.83 11.75 -10.54
CA SER A 137 5.70 12.65 -11.29
C SER A 137 5.53 14.12 -10.88
N GLY A 138 6.63 14.86 -10.89
CA GLY A 138 6.68 16.28 -10.50
C GLY A 138 7.81 17.01 -11.21
N GLY A 139 7.48 17.77 -12.25
CA GLY A 139 8.45 18.55 -13.02
C GLY A 139 9.46 17.67 -13.79
N ALA A 140 10.64 17.45 -13.22
CA ALA A 140 11.70 16.63 -13.79
C ALA A 140 12.01 15.37 -12.97
N VAL A 141 11.19 15.08 -11.96
CA VAL A 141 11.33 13.95 -11.04
C VAL A 141 10.20 12.96 -11.32
N THR A 142 10.54 11.68 -11.41
CA THR A 142 9.61 10.54 -11.42
C THR A 142 9.98 9.67 -10.23
N ILE A 143 8.97 9.17 -9.52
CA ILE A 143 9.12 8.37 -8.31
C ILE A 143 8.27 7.12 -8.49
N ASP A 144 8.93 5.98 -8.31
CA ASP A 144 8.29 4.67 -8.24
C ASP A 144 8.46 4.16 -6.81
N LEU A 145 7.35 3.81 -6.17
CA LEU A 145 7.31 3.38 -4.78
C LEU A 145 6.49 2.10 -4.62
N ASP A 146 7.17 1.00 -4.27
CA ASP A 146 6.51 -0.24 -3.86
C ASP A 146 6.60 -0.41 -2.35
N ARG A 147 5.45 -0.60 -1.70
CA ARG A 147 5.35 -0.71 -0.23
C ARG A 147 4.33 -1.77 0.17
N THR A 148 4.70 -2.53 1.19
CA THR A 148 3.90 -3.64 1.69
C THR A 148 3.20 -3.25 3.00
N VAL A 149 1.93 -3.65 3.13
CA VAL A 149 1.08 -3.50 4.31
C VAL A 149 0.53 -4.88 4.66
N ASP A 150 0.69 -5.28 5.92
CA ASP A 150 0.16 -6.55 6.43
C ASP A 150 -1.27 -6.33 6.95
N ILE A 151 -2.17 -7.28 6.71
CA ILE A 151 -3.55 -7.29 7.21
C ILE A 151 -3.68 -8.49 8.14
N GLU A 152 -4.17 -8.28 9.36
CA GLU A 152 -4.29 -9.35 10.37
C GLU A 152 -5.69 -9.39 10.97
N CYS A 153 -6.42 -10.48 10.73
CA CYS A 153 -7.60 -10.86 11.49
C CYS A 153 -7.16 -11.35 12.87
N VAL A 154 -7.59 -10.65 13.92
CA VAL A 154 -7.27 -11.01 15.31
C VAL A 154 -8.34 -11.95 15.84
N GLY A 155 -7.98 -13.19 16.20
CA GLY A 155 -8.94 -14.19 16.68
C GLY A 155 -9.47 -13.92 18.09
N ASP A 156 -10.69 -14.44 18.36
CA ASP A 156 -11.41 -14.32 19.64
C ASP A 156 -11.30 -15.55 20.57
#